data_AF-A0A2V9KL92-F1
#
_entry.id   AF-A0A2V9KL92-F1
#
_cell.length_a   1.000
_cell.length_b   1.000
_cell.length_c   1.000
_cell.angle_alpha   90.00
_cell.angle_beta   90.00
_cell.angle_gamma   90.00
#
_symmetry.space_group_name_H-M   'P 1'
#
loop_
_entity.id
_entity.type
_entity.pdbx_description
1 polymer ?
#
loop_
_entity_poly.entity_id
_entity_poly.type
_entity_poly.pdbx_seq_one_letter_code
_entity_poly.pdbx_strand_id
1 'polypeptide(L)'
;MYKALVWKERQRARRNQPRAPAAGPAQFETGERGETMAYWFLRQAGYTIVARNRRSRRGELDLIGWDGPVLAFIEVKARASGEAARPEDAVTAEKQRRIGRAAREYLARLSNKPEAYRFDIVSVFWDDKGGFQVRLTKAAFKP
;
A
#
# COMPACT_ATOMS: atom_id res chain seq x y z
N MET A 1 -10.65 15.52 14.25
CA MET A 1 -11.30 15.16 12.95
C MET A 1 -10.80 13.82 12.40
N TYR A 2 -9.48 13.60 12.26
CA TYR A 2 -8.93 12.30 11.79
C TYR A 2 -9.28 11.11 12.69
N LYS A 3 -9.36 11.27 14.02
CA LYS A 3 -9.76 10.19 14.95
C LYS A 3 -11.16 9.62 14.67
N ALA A 4 -12.12 10.45 14.25
CA ALA A 4 -13.48 10.01 13.89
C ALA A 4 -13.50 9.26 12.54
N LEU A 5 -12.64 9.67 11.61
CA LEU A 5 -12.41 9.04 10.30
C LEU A 5 -11.77 7.66 10.47
N VAL A 6 -10.74 7.56 11.32
CA VAL A 6 -10.09 6.31 11.74
C VAL A 6 -11.09 5.40 12.46
N TRP A 7 -11.98 5.92 13.30
CA TRP A 7 -12.97 5.11 14.01
C TRP A 7 -14.00 4.47 13.07
N LYS A 8 -14.56 5.23 12.11
CA LYS A 8 -15.50 4.68 11.12
C LYS A 8 -14.83 3.70 10.14
N GLU A 9 -13.60 3.96 9.71
CA GLU A 9 -12.89 3.06 8.79
C GLU A 9 -12.36 1.79 9.48
N ARG A 10 -11.99 1.85 10.77
CA ARG A 10 -11.67 0.64 11.57
C ARG A 10 -12.83 -0.36 11.61
N GLN A 11 -14.08 0.12 11.63
CA GLN A 11 -15.28 -0.73 11.59
C GLN A 11 -15.48 -1.38 10.20
N ARG A 12 -15.15 -0.68 9.12
CA ARG A 12 -15.19 -1.23 7.74
C ARG A 12 -14.07 -2.22 7.45
N ALA A 13 -12.84 -1.93 7.89
CA ALA A 13 -11.68 -2.82 7.71
C ALA A 13 -11.86 -4.17 8.40
N ARG A 14 -12.59 -4.22 9.53
CA ARG A 14 -12.98 -5.46 10.21
C ARG A 14 -13.93 -6.34 9.39
N ARG A 15 -14.75 -5.73 8.52
CA ARG A 15 -15.76 -6.44 7.70
C ARG A 15 -15.19 -7.02 6.40
N ASN A 16 -13.99 -6.60 6.00
CA ASN A 16 -13.34 -6.94 4.73
C ASN A 16 -11.99 -7.67 4.94
N GLN A 17 -11.86 -8.47 6.00
CA GLN A 17 -10.69 -9.34 6.16
C GLN A 17 -10.68 -10.41 5.05
N PRO A 18 -9.60 -10.51 4.25
CA PRO A 18 -9.48 -11.62 3.31
C PRO A 18 -9.29 -12.93 4.07
N ARG A 19 -9.80 -14.00 3.46
CA ARG A 19 -9.56 -15.38 3.89
C ARG A 19 -8.08 -15.72 3.70
N ALA A 20 -7.53 -16.59 4.56
CA ALA A 20 -6.17 -17.09 4.43
C ALA A 20 -5.89 -17.64 3.01
N PRO A 21 -4.67 -17.47 2.46
CA PRO A 21 -4.38 -17.80 1.08
C PRO A 21 -4.45 -19.31 0.82
N ALA A 22 -4.98 -19.68 -0.35
CA ALA A 22 -4.84 -21.02 -0.91
C ALA A 22 -3.52 -21.11 -1.69
N ALA A 23 -2.77 -22.20 -1.48
CA ALA A 23 -1.47 -22.43 -2.10
C ALA A 23 -1.54 -22.44 -3.63
N GLY A 24 -0.69 -21.65 -4.30
CA GLY A 24 -0.62 -21.48 -5.76
C GLY A 24 0.76 -20.93 -6.19
N PRO A 25 1.08 -20.86 -7.49
CA PRO A 25 2.49 -20.79 -7.94
C PRO A 25 3.24 -19.53 -7.50
N ALA A 26 4.55 -19.71 -7.22
CA ALA A 26 5.47 -18.84 -6.46
C ALA A 26 5.50 -17.33 -6.82
N GLN A 27 5.09 -16.95 -8.03
CA GLN A 27 5.08 -15.56 -8.48
C GLN A 27 3.85 -14.76 -7.97
N PHE A 28 2.68 -15.42 -7.85
CA PHE A 28 1.50 -14.83 -7.22
C PHE A 28 1.60 -14.83 -5.69
N GLU A 29 2.28 -15.84 -5.13
CA GLU A 29 2.57 -15.89 -3.69
C GLU A 29 3.43 -14.72 -3.22
N THR A 30 4.42 -14.31 -4.02
CA THR A 30 5.35 -13.23 -3.61
C THR A 30 4.65 -11.87 -3.53
N GLY A 31 3.69 -11.60 -4.43
CA GLY A 31 2.91 -10.36 -4.45
C GLY A 31 1.97 -10.23 -3.23
N GLU A 32 1.12 -11.23 -2.99
CA GLU A 32 0.18 -11.21 -1.86
C GLU A 32 0.90 -11.30 -0.50
N ARG A 33 1.98 -12.10 -0.41
CA ARG A 33 2.83 -12.14 0.78
C ARG A 33 3.51 -10.79 1.02
N GLY A 34 4.01 -10.15 -0.04
CA GLY A 34 4.60 -8.81 0.03
C GLY A 34 3.62 -7.76 0.53
N GLU A 35 2.40 -7.73 -0.01
CA GLU A 35 1.36 -6.80 0.44
C GLU A 35 0.93 -7.06 1.88
N THR A 36 0.84 -8.33 2.28
CA THR A 36 0.53 -8.72 3.66
C THR A 36 1.64 -8.29 4.62
N MET A 37 2.90 -8.45 4.23
CA MET A 37 4.02 -8.02 5.06
C MET A 37 4.09 -6.49 5.17
N ALA A 38 3.89 -5.78 4.06
CA ALA A 38 3.79 -4.33 4.03
C ALA A 38 2.66 -3.82 4.94
N TYR A 39 1.50 -4.47 4.90
CA TYR A 39 0.37 -4.15 5.78
C TYR A 39 0.78 -4.20 7.26
N TRP A 40 1.38 -5.31 7.70
CA TRP A 40 1.77 -5.48 9.10
C TRP A 40 2.88 -4.52 9.53
N PHE A 41 3.89 -4.35 8.68
CA PHE A 41 4.97 -3.38 8.91
C PHE A 41 4.41 -1.96 9.11
N LEU A 42 3.52 -1.50 8.22
CA LEU A 42 2.93 -0.17 8.31
C LEU A 42 2.08 0.00 9.57
N ARG A 43 1.32 -1.05 9.95
CA ARG A 43 0.53 -1.06 11.19
C ARG A 43 1.43 -0.92 12.43
N GLN A 44 2.57 -1.61 12.46
CA GLN A 44 3.57 -1.46 13.52
C GLN A 44 4.24 -0.08 13.50
N ALA A 45 4.45 0.50 12.31
CA ALA A 45 4.94 1.85 12.13
C ALA A 45 3.90 2.96 12.44
N GLY A 46 2.73 2.61 12.99
CA GLY A 46 1.72 3.57 13.45
C GLY A 46 0.64 3.92 12.42
N TYR A 47 0.68 3.35 11.22
CA TYR A 47 -0.33 3.62 10.21
C TYR A 47 -1.67 2.99 10.56
N THR A 48 -2.75 3.71 10.26
CA THR A 48 -4.09 3.13 10.19
C THR A 48 -4.42 2.80 8.74
N ILE A 49 -4.25 1.54 8.34
CA ILE A 49 -4.65 1.07 7.02
C ILE A 49 -6.19 1.04 6.91
N VAL A 50 -6.71 1.66 5.86
CA VAL A 50 -8.16 1.82 5.60
C VAL A 50 -8.61 1.13 4.32
N ALA A 51 -7.70 0.80 3.40
CA ALA A 51 -8.02 -0.02 2.24
C ALA A 51 -6.80 -0.82 1.78
N ARG A 52 -7.09 -1.95 1.12
CA ARG A 52 -6.15 -2.86 0.46
C ARG A 52 -6.70 -3.22 -0.93
N ASN A 53 -5.83 -3.47 -1.91
CA ASN A 53 -6.16 -3.90 -3.27
C ASN A 53 -7.33 -3.15 -3.90
N ARG A 54 -7.32 -1.81 -3.79
CA ARG A 54 -8.44 -0.99 -4.23
C ARG A 54 -8.38 -0.78 -5.74
N ARG A 55 -9.19 -1.56 -6.46
CA ARG A 55 -9.35 -1.45 -7.91
C ARG A 55 -10.43 -0.44 -8.30
N SER A 56 -10.21 0.24 -9.41
CA SER A 56 -11.15 1.16 -10.04
C SER A 56 -10.99 1.13 -11.56
N ARG A 57 -11.91 1.77 -12.30
CA ARG A 57 -11.76 1.94 -13.76
C ARG A 57 -10.54 2.78 -14.14
N ARG A 58 -9.98 3.54 -13.20
CA ARG A 58 -8.89 4.50 -13.43
C ARG A 58 -7.50 3.97 -13.04
N GLY A 59 -7.44 2.86 -12.31
CA GLY A 59 -6.22 2.23 -11.82
C GLY A 59 -6.44 1.39 -10.56
N GLU A 60 -5.35 0.88 -9.99
CA GLU A 60 -5.32 0.18 -8.71
C GLU A 60 -4.48 0.94 -7.69
N LEU A 61 -4.76 0.71 -6.41
CA LEU A 61 -4.00 1.18 -5.26
C LEU A 61 -3.80 -0.01 -4.32
N ASP A 62 -2.55 -0.37 -4.04
CA ASP A 62 -2.25 -1.55 -3.22
C ASP A 62 -2.70 -1.34 -1.78
N LEU A 63 -2.24 -0.26 -1.14
CA LEU A 63 -2.59 0.07 0.24
C LEU A 63 -2.96 1.55 0.37
N ILE A 64 -3.93 1.85 1.24
CA ILE A 64 -4.27 3.21 1.63
C ILE A 64 -4.30 3.28 3.15
N GLY A 65 -3.57 4.22 3.75
CA GLY A 65 -3.50 4.34 5.20
C GLY A 65 -3.22 5.74 5.70
N TRP A 66 -3.67 6.01 6.92
CA TRP A 66 -3.38 7.27 7.62
C TRP A 66 -2.07 7.18 8.39
N ASP A 67 -1.17 8.12 8.12
CA ASP A 67 0.01 8.44 8.92
C ASP A 67 -0.24 9.79 9.61
N GLY A 68 -0.78 9.74 10.82
CA GLY A 68 -1.32 10.93 11.48
C GLY A 68 -2.43 11.60 10.63
N PRO A 69 -2.33 12.91 10.33
CA PRO A 69 -3.29 13.63 9.50
C PRO A 69 -3.09 13.41 7.98
N VAL A 70 -2.05 12.67 7.58
CA VAL A 70 -1.69 12.48 6.16
C VAL A 70 -2.28 11.17 5.65
N LEU A 71 -3.01 11.23 4.54
CA LEU A 71 -3.47 10.04 3.83
C LEU A 71 -2.39 9.57 2.85
N ALA A 72 -1.79 8.41 3.12
CA ALA A 72 -0.79 7.81 2.26
C ALA A 72 -1.43 6.81 1.28
N PHE A 73 -1.16 6.99 0.00
CA PHE A 73 -1.37 6.01 -1.05
C PHE A 73 -0.07 5.23 -1.24
N ILE A 74 -0.07 3.95 -0.91
CA ILE A 74 1.15 3.17 -0.79
C ILE A 74 1.17 2.10 -1.88
N GLU A 75 2.24 2.12 -2.67
CA GLU A 75 2.59 1.08 -3.63
C GLU A 75 3.50 0.05 -2.95
N VAL A 76 3.23 -1.25 -3.13
CA VAL A 76 4.02 -2.33 -2.55
C VAL A 76 4.85 -3.03 -3.63
N LYS A 77 6.14 -3.23 -3.32
CA LYS A 77 7.09 -3.90 -4.21
C LYS A 77 7.74 -5.07 -3.50
N ALA A 78 7.34 -6.28 -3.85
CA ALA A 78 8.02 -7.49 -3.41
C ALA A 78 9.23 -7.79 -4.30
N ARG A 79 10.34 -8.21 -3.69
CA ARG A 79 11.65 -8.41 -4.32
C ARG A 79 12.29 -9.69 -3.84
N ALA A 80 12.95 -10.39 -4.76
CA ALA A 80 13.74 -11.56 -4.42
C ALA A 80 15.05 -11.17 -3.71
N SER A 81 15.70 -12.15 -3.10
CA SER A 81 17.00 -12.00 -2.45
C SER A 81 18.05 -11.46 -3.43
N GLY A 82 18.93 -10.58 -2.94
CA GLY A 82 20.01 -10.01 -3.75
C GLY A 82 19.59 -8.98 -4.80
N GLU A 83 18.29 -8.75 -5.02
CA GLU A 83 17.83 -7.65 -5.86
C GLU A 83 17.98 -6.31 -5.13
N ALA A 84 19.06 -5.58 -5.42
CA ALA A 84 19.12 -4.16 -5.12
C ALA A 84 17.97 -3.43 -5.83
N ALA A 85 17.44 -2.36 -5.23
CA ALA A 85 16.40 -1.55 -5.87
C ALA A 85 16.94 -0.99 -7.19
N ARG A 86 16.52 -1.57 -8.30
CA ARG A 86 17.03 -1.18 -9.61
C ARG A 86 16.36 0.11 -10.08
N PRO A 87 17.00 0.95 -10.91
CA PRO A 87 16.35 2.13 -11.48
C PRO A 87 15.06 1.80 -12.26
N GLU A 88 15.02 0.67 -12.98
CA GLU A 88 13.84 0.15 -13.67
C GLU A 88 12.70 -0.25 -12.71
N ASP A 89 13.04 -0.50 -11.45
CA ASP A 89 12.10 -0.72 -10.36
C ASP A 89 11.56 0.57 -9.77
N ALA A 90 11.87 1.74 -10.31
CA ALA A 90 11.16 2.97 -9.97
C ALA A 90 9.67 2.84 -10.34
N VAL A 91 8.80 3.63 -9.71
CA VAL A 91 7.41 3.74 -10.21
C VAL A 91 7.49 4.53 -11.51
N THR A 92 7.29 3.85 -12.65
CA THR A 92 7.37 4.48 -13.97
C THR A 92 6.40 5.65 -14.07
N ALA A 93 6.70 6.64 -14.94
CA ALA A 93 5.82 7.80 -15.12
C ALA A 93 4.37 7.39 -15.48
N GLU A 94 4.20 6.31 -16.25
CA GLU A 94 2.89 5.76 -16.55
C GLU A 94 2.18 5.22 -15.30
N LYS A 95 2.89 4.45 -14.47
CA LYS A 95 2.36 3.90 -13.23
C LYS A 95 2.03 5.01 -12.24
N GLN A 96 2.88 6.04 -12.11
CA GLN A 96 2.60 7.24 -11.31
C GLN A 96 1.29 7.90 -11.76
N ARG A 97 1.11 8.17 -13.06
CA ARG A 97 -0.13 8.74 -13.60
C ARG A 97 -1.36 7.88 -13.28
N ARG A 98 -1.24 6.55 -13.36
CA ARG A 98 -2.33 5.60 -13.05
C ARG A 98 -2.70 5.64 -11.57
N ILE A 99 -1.71 5.58 -10.69
CA ILE A 99 -1.89 5.70 -9.24
C ILE A 99 -2.51 7.05 -8.89
N GLY A 100 -2.01 8.16 -9.47
CA GLY A 100 -2.54 9.50 -9.25
C GLY A 100 -4.01 9.64 -9.66
N ARG A 101 -4.43 9.02 -10.78
CA ARG A 101 -5.86 8.99 -11.16
C ARG A 101 -6.71 8.18 -10.17
N ALA A 102 -6.24 7.01 -9.76
CA ALA A 102 -6.97 6.18 -8.79
C ALA A 102 -7.07 6.85 -7.42
N ALA A 103 -6.01 7.53 -6.97
CA ALA A 103 -6.00 8.32 -5.75
C ALA A 103 -7.00 9.48 -5.83
N ARG A 104 -7.06 10.21 -6.94
CA ARG A 104 -8.07 11.26 -7.14
C ARG A 104 -9.50 10.71 -7.09
N GLU A 105 -9.76 9.56 -7.70
CA GLU A 105 -11.07 8.89 -7.61
C GLU A 105 -11.42 8.48 -6.17
N TYR A 106 -10.44 7.95 -5.43
CA TYR A 106 -10.63 7.60 -4.03
C TYR A 106 -10.94 8.84 -3.19
N LEU A 107 -10.14 9.91 -3.33
CA LEU A 107 -10.34 11.19 -2.65
C LEU A 107 -11.70 11.79 -2.95
N ALA A 108 -12.16 11.75 -4.21
CA ALA A 108 -13.46 12.28 -4.61
C ALA A 108 -14.62 11.65 -3.84
N ARG A 109 -14.52 10.35 -3.51
CA ARG A 109 -15.54 9.59 -2.77
C ARG A 109 -15.52 9.82 -1.25
N LEU A 110 -14.47 10.40 -0.70
CA LEU A 110 -14.42 10.72 0.72
C LEU A 110 -15.33 11.90 1.03
N SER A 111 -16.22 11.73 2.00
CA SER A 111 -17.05 12.82 2.53
C SER A 111 -16.22 13.89 3.25
N ASN A 112 -15.14 13.47 3.91
CA ASN A 112 -14.18 14.35 4.56
C ASN A 112 -12.82 14.21 3.88
N LYS A 113 -12.29 15.30 3.33
CA LYS A 113 -10.99 15.29 2.64
C LYS A 113 -9.84 15.29 3.67
N PRO A 114 -8.74 14.58 3.39
CA PRO A 114 -7.50 14.74 4.17
C PRO A 114 -6.96 16.17 4.03
N GLU A 115 -6.27 16.65 5.08
CA GLU A 115 -5.51 17.91 5.02
C GLU A 115 -4.32 17.79 4.04
N ALA A 116 -3.69 16.61 4.01
CA ALA A 116 -2.62 16.30 3.08
C ALA A 116 -2.66 14.83 2.66
N TYR A 117 -2.18 14.55 1.46
CA TYR A 117 -1.94 13.19 1.00
C TYR A 117 -0.57 13.08 0.33
N ARG A 118 -0.04 11.86 0.29
CA ARG A 118 1.26 11.58 -0.36
C ARG A 118 1.28 10.17 -0.94
N PHE A 119 2.30 9.89 -1.74
CA PHE A 119 2.53 8.60 -2.35
C PHE A 119 3.79 7.97 -1.74
N ASP A 120 3.62 6.82 -1.09
CA ASP A 120 4.70 6.10 -0.42
C ASP A 120 5.02 4.82 -1.20
N ILE A 121 6.23 4.30 -1.04
CA ILE A 121 6.61 2.96 -1.52
C ILE A 121 7.00 2.12 -0.31
N VAL A 122 6.50 0.89 -0.26
CA VAL A 122 7.00 -0.15 0.64
C VAL A 122 7.64 -1.25 -0.18
N SER A 123 8.94 -1.47 0.03
CA SER A 123 9.68 -2.56 -0.59
C SER A 123 9.88 -3.69 0.41
N VAL A 124 9.54 -4.92 0.01
CA VAL A 124 9.74 -6.14 0.79
C VAL A 124 10.79 -6.98 0.07
N PHE A 125 11.92 -7.20 0.72
CA PHE A 125 13.04 -8.00 0.21
C PHE A 125 13.05 -9.33 0.94
N TRP A 126 12.88 -10.44 0.22
CA TRP A 126 12.97 -11.78 0.79
C TRP A 126 14.43 -12.25 0.81
N ASP A 127 14.83 -13.01 1.81
CA ASP A 127 16.12 -13.70 1.80
C ASP A 127 15.95 -15.19 1.45
N ASP A 128 17.03 -15.83 0.97
CA ASP A 128 17.02 -17.25 0.59
C ASP A 128 16.87 -18.20 1.78
N LYS A 129 16.97 -17.68 3.01
CA LYS A 129 16.89 -18.42 4.28
C LYS A 129 15.50 -18.27 4.94
N GLY A 130 14.53 -17.66 4.25
CA GLY A 130 13.15 -17.50 4.70
C GLY A 130 12.86 -16.26 5.55
N GLY A 131 13.83 -15.39 5.78
CA GLY A 131 13.64 -14.07 6.37
C GLY A 131 13.27 -13.00 5.34
N PHE A 132 13.04 -11.77 5.82
CA PHE A 132 12.70 -10.64 4.97
C PHE A 132 13.13 -9.31 5.59
N GLN A 133 13.28 -8.29 4.75
CA GLN A 133 13.47 -6.90 5.15
C GLN A 133 12.39 -6.03 4.51
N VAL A 134 11.89 -5.05 5.27
CA VAL A 134 10.92 -4.08 4.76
C VAL A 134 11.52 -2.69 4.81
N ARG A 135 11.40 -1.95 3.71
CA ARG A 135 11.82 -0.55 3.60
C ARG A 135 10.64 0.32 3.21
N LEU A 136 10.42 1.39 3.97
CA LEU A 136 9.43 2.42 3.66
C LEU A 136 10.11 3.68 3.16
N THR A 137 9.71 4.13 1.97
CA THR A 137 10.07 5.43 1.42
C THR A 137 8.83 6.31 1.40
N LYS A 138 8.77 7.29 2.30
CA LYS A 138 7.68 8.27 2.36
C LYS A 138 7.82 9.30 1.25
N ALA A 139 6.71 9.77 0.69
CA ALA A 139 6.68 10.78 -0.38
C ALA A 139 7.60 10.43 -1.56
N ALA A 140 7.60 9.16 -1.94
CA ALA A 140 8.50 8.58 -2.92
C ALA A 140 8.34 9.16 -4.34
N PHE A 141 7.16 9.68 -4.67
CA PHE A 141 6.91 10.33 -5.97
C PHE A 141 5.71 11.30 -5.91
N LYS A 142 5.57 12.10 -6.97
CA LYS A 142 4.45 13.03 -7.20
C LYS A 142 3.88 12.80 -8.61
N PRO A 143 2.68 12.22 -8.73
CA PRO A 143 2.08 11.85 -10.01
C PRO A 143 1.37 12.99 -10.75
#